data_AF-A0A1W1CNE7-F1
#
_entry.id   AF-A0A1W1CNE7-F1
#
_cell.length_a   1.000
_cell.length_b   1.000
_cell.length_c   1.000
_cell.angle_alpha   90.00
_cell.angle_beta   90.00
_cell.angle_gamma   90.00
#
_symmetry.space_group_name_H-M   'P 1'
#
loop_
_entity.id
_entity.type
_entity.pdbx_description
1 polymer ?
#
loop_
_entity_poly.entity_id
_entity_poly.type
_entity_poly.pdbx_seq_one_letter_code
_entity_poly.pdbx_strand_id
1 'polypeptide(L)'
;MSINLIKKSLLPLFVATLLLWGFFWQFSTIYPFLIENFSNTKLSVLYAHLIIYTFVVLIFFTSFANLVNHFILKSKLFITITLLVSLVFYTLLNSVINDLFRYFINLPLSENMLMGLVLFIVTSIGYALYSLALLLFNRFIPLSHIVIFTLLGLGYSAFFINSLCYPVSEFFSKF
;
A
#
# COMPACT_ATOMS: atom_id res chain seq x y z
N MET A 1 -13.47 37.04 -3.27
CA MET A 1 -13.05 35.68 -2.86
C MET A 1 -11.71 35.80 -2.15
N SER A 2 -11.61 35.49 -0.85
CA SER A 2 -10.44 35.88 -0.05
C SER A 2 -9.22 35.00 -0.35
N ILE A 3 -8.03 35.62 -0.40
CA ILE A 3 -6.73 34.95 -0.62
C ILE A 3 -6.50 33.80 0.38
N ASN A 4 -7.10 33.89 1.57
CA ASN A 4 -7.09 32.83 2.59
C ASN A 4 -7.85 31.57 2.19
N LEU A 5 -8.92 31.70 1.40
CA LEU A 5 -9.69 30.56 0.90
C LEU A 5 -8.93 29.82 -0.20
N ILE A 6 -8.24 30.57 -1.05
CA ILE A 6 -7.37 30.06 -2.13
C ILE A 6 -6.16 29.31 -1.55
N LYS A 7 -5.47 29.87 -0.55
CA LYS A 7 -4.37 29.18 0.16
C LYS A 7 -4.84 27.90 0.88
N LYS A 8 -6.04 27.92 1.49
CA LYS A 8 -6.61 26.77 2.20
C LYS A 8 -6.99 25.60 1.28
N SER A 9 -7.28 25.85 -0.01
CA SER A 9 -7.63 24.79 -0.96
C SER A 9 -6.49 24.36 -1.88
N LEU A 10 -5.63 25.29 -2.33
CA LEU A 10 -4.56 24.98 -3.29
C LEU A 10 -3.44 24.14 -2.71
N LEU A 11 -2.97 24.43 -1.49
CA LEU A 11 -1.86 23.68 -0.89
C LEU A 11 -2.20 22.18 -0.71
N PRO A 12 -3.36 21.82 -0.12
CA PRO A 12 -3.74 20.42 -0.02
C PRO A 12 -3.90 19.75 -1.40
N LEU A 13 -4.40 20.47 -2.40
CA LEU A 13 -4.56 19.94 -3.75
C LEU A 13 -3.22 19.70 -4.44
N PHE A 14 -2.27 20.63 -4.30
CA PHE A 14 -0.89 20.47 -4.81
C PHE A 14 -0.19 19.27 -4.18
N VAL A 15 -0.30 19.11 -2.85
CA VAL A 15 0.31 17.97 -2.15
C VAL A 15 -0.37 16.65 -2.53
N ALA A 16 -1.69 16.63 -2.74
CA ALA A 16 -2.38 15.45 -3.27
C ALA A 16 -1.86 15.07 -4.65
N THR A 17 -1.68 16.03 -5.55
CA THR A 17 -1.14 15.78 -6.90
C THR A 17 0.26 15.19 -6.85
N LEU A 18 1.17 15.77 -6.04
CA LEU A 18 2.53 15.22 -5.87
C LEU A 18 2.49 13.78 -5.34
N LEU A 19 1.60 13.52 -4.39
CA LEU A 19 1.48 12.20 -3.81
C LEU A 19 0.95 11.18 -4.81
N LEU A 20 -0.14 11.50 -5.50
CA LEU A 20 -0.72 10.62 -6.51
C LEU A 20 0.24 10.39 -7.68
N TRP A 21 1.04 11.40 -8.05
CA TRP A 21 2.10 11.22 -9.04
C TRP A 21 3.18 10.25 -8.54
N GLY A 22 3.65 10.40 -7.31
CA GLY A 22 4.62 9.47 -6.72
C GLY A 22 4.09 8.03 -6.63
N PHE A 23 2.83 7.87 -6.23
CA PHE A 23 2.12 6.60 -6.22
C PHE A 23 2.04 5.97 -7.62
N PHE A 24 1.64 6.74 -8.63
CA PHE A 24 1.59 6.26 -10.01
C PHE A 24 2.98 5.89 -10.55
N TRP A 25 3.98 6.75 -10.31
CA TRP A 25 5.36 6.52 -10.75
C TRP A 25 5.95 5.22 -10.17
N GLN A 26 5.62 4.91 -8.91
CA GLN A 26 5.99 3.65 -8.27
C GLN A 26 5.43 2.44 -9.04
N PHE A 27 4.17 2.49 -9.46
CA PHE A 27 3.59 1.41 -10.28
C PHE A 27 4.15 1.38 -11.70
N SER A 28 4.42 2.52 -12.35
CA SER A 28 4.93 2.53 -13.72
C SER A 28 6.41 2.17 -13.84
N THR A 29 7.17 2.24 -12.74
CA THR A 29 8.63 2.08 -12.77
C THR A 29 9.10 0.86 -11.98
N ILE A 30 8.66 0.72 -10.74
CA ILE A 30 9.15 -0.36 -9.86
C ILE A 30 8.46 -1.68 -10.18
N TYR A 31 7.17 -1.66 -10.53
CA TYR A 31 6.45 -2.88 -10.89
C TYR A 31 7.07 -3.59 -12.11
N PRO A 32 7.37 -2.90 -13.24
CA PRO A 32 8.11 -3.50 -14.34
C PRO A 32 9.53 -3.96 -13.96
N PHE A 33 10.23 -3.19 -13.13
CA PHE A 33 11.57 -3.57 -12.65
C PHE A 33 11.56 -4.90 -11.86
N LEU A 34 10.54 -5.12 -11.03
CA LEU A 34 10.35 -6.41 -10.34
C LEU A 34 10.13 -7.54 -11.34
N ILE A 35 9.31 -7.31 -12.38
CA ILE A 35 9.10 -8.31 -13.42
C ILE A 35 10.42 -8.63 -14.12
N GLU A 36 11.17 -7.63 -14.56
CA GLU A 36 12.43 -7.81 -15.25
C GLU A 36 13.44 -8.61 -14.41
N ASN A 37 13.68 -8.20 -13.17
CA ASN A 37 14.67 -8.84 -12.29
C ASN A 37 14.28 -10.25 -11.83
N PHE A 38 12.99 -10.52 -11.64
CA PHE A 38 12.53 -11.82 -11.13
C PHE A 38 11.93 -12.73 -12.20
N SER A 39 11.81 -12.26 -13.46
CA SER A 39 11.32 -13.05 -14.60
C SER A 39 12.07 -14.36 -14.82
N ASN A 40 13.39 -14.34 -14.60
CA ASN A 40 14.28 -15.49 -14.77
C ASN A 40 14.38 -16.36 -13.50
N THR A 41 13.67 -16.00 -12.42
CA THR A 41 13.62 -16.77 -11.17
C THR A 41 12.43 -17.73 -11.15
N LYS A 42 12.24 -18.46 -10.04
CA LYS A 42 11.03 -19.28 -9.87
C LYS A 42 9.79 -18.37 -9.92
N LEU A 43 8.78 -18.78 -10.69
CA LEU A 43 7.52 -18.03 -10.85
C LEU A 43 6.89 -17.64 -9.50
N SER A 44 7.03 -18.50 -8.48
CA SER A 44 6.55 -18.25 -7.12
C SER A 44 7.21 -17.05 -6.46
N VAL A 45 8.50 -16.84 -6.70
CA VAL A 45 9.28 -15.73 -6.16
C VAL A 45 8.85 -14.42 -6.83
N LEU A 46 8.69 -14.42 -8.15
CA LEU A 46 8.20 -13.25 -8.88
C LEU A 46 6.81 -12.84 -8.36
N TYR A 47 5.86 -13.76 -8.34
CA TYR A 47 4.49 -13.48 -7.89
C TYR A 47 4.44 -13.05 -6.43
N ALA A 48 5.32 -13.59 -5.57
CA ALA A 48 5.44 -13.14 -4.18
C ALA A 48 5.93 -11.70 -4.08
N HIS A 49 6.94 -11.29 -4.85
CA HIS A 49 7.36 -9.89 -4.86
C HIS A 49 6.26 -8.97 -5.39
N LEU A 50 5.55 -9.36 -6.45
CA LEU A 50 4.46 -8.55 -7.01
C LEU A 50 3.31 -8.39 -6.02
N ILE A 51 2.90 -9.44 -5.31
CA ILE A 51 1.82 -9.34 -4.33
C ILE A 51 2.25 -8.49 -3.12
N ILE A 52 3.46 -8.73 -2.59
CA ILE A 52 4.01 -7.97 -1.46
C ILE A 52 4.08 -6.49 -1.83
N TYR A 53 4.70 -6.18 -2.97
CA TYR A 53 4.84 -4.81 -3.45
C TYR A 53 3.48 -4.13 -3.62
N THR A 54 2.53 -4.80 -4.27
CA THR A 54 1.19 -4.25 -4.52
C THR A 54 0.50 -3.83 -3.23
N PHE A 55 0.55 -4.63 -2.17
CA PHE A 55 -0.16 -4.30 -0.93
C PHE A 55 0.65 -3.44 0.05
N VAL A 56 1.99 -3.57 0.07
CA VAL A 56 2.88 -2.67 0.82
C VAL A 56 2.73 -1.23 0.38
N VAL A 57 2.71 -1.00 -0.94
CA VAL A 57 2.56 0.36 -1.49
C VAL A 57 1.25 0.99 -1.02
N LEU A 58 0.15 0.24 -0.96
CA LEU A 58 -1.11 0.74 -0.43
C LEU A 58 -1.00 1.16 1.03
N ILE A 59 -0.40 0.32 1.88
CA ILE A 59 -0.22 0.62 3.31
C ILE A 59 0.66 1.84 3.49
N PHE A 60 1.81 1.90 2.83
CA PHE A 60 2.73 3.03 2.94
C PHE A 60 2.12 4.31 2.42
N PHE A 61 1.44 4.27 1.29
CA PHE A 61 0.81 5.44 0.73
C PHE A 61 -0.31 5.96 1.63
N THR A 62 -1.15 5.06 2.15
CA THR A 62 -2.21 5.40 3.12
C THR A 62 -1.61 5.96 4.40
N SER A 63 -0.51 5.38 4.89
CA SER A 63 0.19 5.84 6.10
C SER A 63 0.77 7.23 5.89
N PHE A 64 1.44 7.44 4.75
CA PHE A 64 2.06 8.71 4.41
C PHE A 64 1.03 9.82 4.22
N ALA A 65 -0.05 9.55 3.48
CA ALA A 65 -1.16 10.49 3.33
C ALA A 65 -1.74 10.87 4.71
N ASN A 66 -1.93 9.89 5.60
CA ASN A 66 -2.39 10.14 6.95
C ASN A 66 -1.40 10.96 7.79
N LEU A 67 -0.10 10.71 7.69
CA LEU A 67 0.94 11.48 8.39
C LEU A 67 1.00 12.93 7.89
N VAL A 68 1.02 13.14 6.57
CA VAL A 68 0.99 14.47 5.96
C VAL A 68 -0.26 15.23 6.39
N ASN A 69 -1.41 14.54 6.41
CA ASN A 69 -2.64 15.14 6.88
C ASN A 69 -2.59 15.47 8.38
N HIS A 70 -2.03 14.58 9.20
CA HIS A 70 -1.95 14.76 10.65
C HIS A 70 -1.05 15.96 11.04
N PHE A 71 0.13 16.06 10.43
CA PHE A 71 1.14 17.05 10.82
C PHE A 71 1.06 18.36 10.03
N ILE A 72 0.70 18.31 8.74
CA ILE A 72 0.89 19.44 7.82
C ILE A 72 -0.46 20.05 7.41
N LEU A 73 -1.34 19.25 6.79
CA LEU A 73 -2.49 19.80 6.05
C LEU A 73 -3.77 19.91 6.89
N LYS A 74 -4.04 18.95 7.77
CA LYS A 74 -5.27 18.83 8.57
C LYS A 74 -6.55 19.02 7.74
N SER A 75 -6.55 18.51 6.51
CA SER A 75 -7.57 18.70 5.49
C SER A 75 -8.27 17.39 5.16
N LYS A 76 -9.58 17.33 5.44
CA LYS A 76 -10.42 16.18 5.10
C LYS A 76 -10.47 15.94 3.60
N LEU A 77 -10.59 17.01 2.80
CA LEU A 77 -10.64 16.91 1.34
C LEU A 77 -9.38 16.26 0.76
N PHE A 78 -8.20 16.66 1.26
CA PHE A 78 -6.94 16.09 0.81
C PHE A 78 -6.91 14.58 1.00
N ILE A 79 -7.21 14.12 2.22
CA ILE A 79 -7.10 12.71 2.54
C ILE A 79 -8.20 11.88 1.84
N THR A 80 -9.42 12.40 1.75
CA THR A 80 -10.52 11.74 1.03
C THR A 80 -10.16 11.55 -0.45
N ILE A 81 -9.74 12.62 -1.13
CA ILE A 81 -9.39 12.55 -2.57
C ILE A 81 -8.21 11.59 -2.77
N THR A 82 -7.15 11.73 -1.98
CA THR A 82 -5.93 10.93 -2.12
C THR A 82 -6.22 9.43 -1.95
N LEU A 83 -6.98 9.05 -0.91
CA LEU A 83 -7.33 7.65 -0.65
C LEU A 83 -8.34 7.11 -1.66
N LEU A 84 -9.35 7.90 -2.04
CA LEU A 84 -10.35 7.47 -3.02
C LEU A 84 -9.72 7.23 -4.39
N VAL A 85 -8.86 8.13 -4.86
CA VAL A 85 -8.13 7.94 -6.13
C VAL A 85 -7.23 6.71 -6.07
N SER A 86 -6.55 6.48 -4.94
CA SER A 86 -5.74 5.27 -4.74
C SER A 86 -6.61 4.02 -4.86
N LEU A 87 -7.74 3.95 -4.15
CA LEU A 87 -8.65 2.80 -4.23
C LEU A 87 -9.22 2.57 -5.62
N VAL A 88 -9.59 3.64 -6.34
CA VAL A 88 -10.03 3.54 -7.74
C VAL A 88 -8.92 2.95 -8.61
N PHE A 89 -7.67 3.36 -8.42
CA PHE A 89 -6.54 2.79 -9.14
C PHE A 89 -6.38 1.28 -8.87
N TYR A 90 -6.53 0.81 -7.62
CA TYR A 90 -6.52 -0.63 -7.32
C TYR A 90 -7.68 -1.37 -7.98
N THR A 91 -8.87 -0.77 -8.06
CA THR A 91 -10.01 -1.34 -8.81
C THR A 91 -9.70 -1.45 -10.30
N LEU A 92 -8.97 -0.50 -10.89
CA LEU A 92 -8.54 -0.57 -12.29
C LEU A 92 -7.48 -1.66 -12.51
N LEU A 93 -6.63 -1.93 -11.52
CA LEU A 93 -5.66 -3.03 -11.53
C LEU A 93 -6.26 -4.40 -11.14
N ASN A 94 -7.59 -4.50 -10.98
CA ASN A 94 -8.23 -5.71 -10.48
C ASN A 94 -7.93 -6.96 -11.32
N SER A 95 -7.75 -6.85 -12.64
CA SER A 95 -7.35 -7.99 -13.47
C SER A 95 -5.99 -8.56 -13.06
N VAL A 96 -4.98 -7.68 -12.94
CA VAL A 96 -3.62 -8.04 -12.52
C VAL A 96 -3.63 -8.62 -11.11
N ILE A 97 -4.37 -7.99 -10.19
CA ILE A 97 -4.51 -8.47 -8.81
C ILE A 97 -5.19 -9.85 -8.78
N ASN A 98 -6.23 -10.07 -9.58
CA ASN A 98 -6.90 -11.37 -9.69
C ASN A 98 -5.97 -12.46 -10.23
N ASP A 99 -5.10 -12.14 -11.19
CA ASP A 99 -4.12 -13.10 -11.71
C ASP A 99 -3.11 -13.51 -10.62
N LEU A 100 -2.67 -12.55 -9.79
CA LEU A 100 -1.84 -12.85 -8.61
C LEU A 100 -2.58 -13.78 -7.63
N PHE A 101 -3.86 -13.50 -7.35
CA PHE A 101 -4.67 -14.34 -6.46
C PHE A 101 -4.85 -15.76 -6.99
N ARG A 102 -5.22 -15.89 -8.26
CA ARG A 102 -5.41 -17.20 -8.90
C ARG A 102 -4.15 -18.04 -8.82
N TYR A 103 -2.99 -17.41 -9.04
CA TYR A 103 -1.72 -18.09 -8.88
C TYR A 103 -1.53 -18.66 -7.46
N PHE A 104 -1.73 -17.85 -6.42
CA PHE A 104 -1.53 -18.29 -5.04
C PHE A 104 -2.58 -19.27 -4.52
N ILE A 105 -3.81 -19.22 -5.02
CA ILE A 105 -4.85 -20.20 -4.69
C ILE A 105 -4.53 -21.57 -5.30
N ASN A 106 -3.96 -21.59 -6.52
CA ASN A 106 -3.61 -22.83 -7.21
C ASN A 106 -2.25 -23.40 -6.76
N LEU A 107 -1.42 -22.59 -6.09
CA LEU A 107 -0.18 -23.03 -5.50
C LEU A 107 -0.49 -23.81 -4.20
N PRO A 108 0.12 -24.98 -3.95
CA PRO A 108 -0.09 -25.76 -2.73
C PRO A 108 0.60 -25.10 -1.53
N LEU A 109 0.10 -23.93 -1.13
CA LEU A 109 0.54 -23.22 0.06
C LEU A 109 0.05 -23.94 1.32
N SER A 110 0.83 -23.86 2.40
CA SER A 110 0.35 -24.24 3.72
C SER A 110 -0.82 -23.34 4.16
N GLU A 111 -1.74 -23.89 4.97
CA GLU A 111 -2.91 -23.14 5.48
C GLU A 111 -2.49 -21.83 6.18
N ASN A 112 -1.38 -21.85 6.93
CA ASN A 112 -0.84 -20.68 7.61
C ASN A 112 -0.42 -19.58 6.63
N MET A 113 0.20 -19.95 5.50
CA MET A 113 0.60 -18.98 4.47
C MET A 113 -0.62 -18.36 3.77
N LEU A 114 -1.60 -19.19 3.42
CA LEU A 114 -2.82 -18.71 2.79
C LEU A 114 -3.61 -17.78 3.71
N MET A 115 -3.75 -18.14 4.99
CA MET A 115 -4.36 -17.28 6.01
C MET A 115 -3.59 -15.97 6.16
N GLY A 116 -2.26 -16.01 6.25
CA GLY A 116 -1.44 -14.81 6.31
C GLY A 116 -1.66 -13.88 5.11
N LEU A 117 -1.82 -14.45 3.91
CA LEU A 117 -1.95 -13.69 2.67
C LEU A 117 -3.30 -12.96 2.66
N VAL A 118 -4.37 -13.67 3.04
CA VAL A 118 -5.69 -13.08 3.23
C VAL A 118 -5.64 -11.96 4.26
N LEU A 119 -5.03 -12.20 5.43
CA LEU A 119 -4.92 -11.18 6.49
C LEU A 119 -4.13 -9.96 6.05
N PHE A 120 -3.02 -10.14 5.32
CA PHE A 120 -2.21 -9.03 4.83
C PHE A 120 -3.00 -8.13 3.87
N ILE A 121 -3.79 -8.74 2.99
CA ILE A 121 -4.60 -8.04 2.00
C ILE A 121 -5.77 -7.32 2.65
N VAL A 122 -6.49 -8.02 3.53
CA VAL A 122 -7.59 -7.44 4.31
C VAL A 122 -7.07 -6.30 5.18
N THR A 123 -5.88 -6.43 5.78
CA THR A 123 -5.23 -5.34 6.55
C THR A 123 -4.92 -4.14 5.65
N SER A 124 -4.39 -4.38 4.44
CA SER A 124 -3.99 -3.33 3.51
C SER A 124 -5.19 -2.52 3.00
N ILE A 125 -6.21 -3.20 2.48
CA ILE A 125 -7.43 -2.56 1.96
C ILE A 125 -8.26 -2.01 3.13
N GLY A 126 -8.39 -2.80 4.20
CA GLY A 126 -9.11 -2.43 5.42
C GLY A 126 -8.54 -1.18 6.07
N TYR A 127 -7.23 -0.97 6.05
CA TYR A 127 -6.61 0.24 6.55
C TYR A 127 -7.01 1.49 5.74
N ALA A 128 -6.98 1.42 4.41
CA ALA A 128 -7.41 2.51 3.54
C ALA A 128 -8.91 2.84 3.74
N LEU A 129 -9.76 1.82 3.83
CA LEU A 129 -11.20 1.98 4.09
C LEU A 129 -11.47 2.51 5.49
N TYR A 130 -10.76 2.02 6.51
CA TYR A 130 -10.85 2.51 7.89
C TYR A 130 -10.48 3.99 7.98
N SER A 131 -9.41 4.39 7.28
CA SER A 131 -9.00 5.78 7.19
C SER A 131 -10.08 6.66 6.55
N LEU A 132 -10.77 6.18 5.51
CA LEU A 132 -11.90 6.88 4.90
C LEU A 132 -13.10 6.95 5.83
N ALA A 133 -13.44 5.84 6.49
CA ALA A 133 -14.59 5.75 7.39
C ALA A 133 -14.47 6.72 8.57
N LEU A 134 -13.29 6.85 9.19
CA LEU A 134 -13.08 7.82 10.26
C LEU A 134 -13.40 9.26 9.85
N LEU A 135 -13.11 9.62 8.59
CA LEU A 135 -13.39 10.96 8.07
C LEU A 135 -14.90 11.23 7.95
N LEU A 136 -15.71 10.20 7.66
CA LEU A 136 -17.17 10.30 7.67
C LEU A 136 -17.68 10.64 9.08
N PHE A 137 -17.01 10.14 10.12
CA PHE A 137 -17.28 10.49 11.52
C PHE A 137 -16.58 11.78 11.98
N ASN A 138 -16.05 12.58 11.05
CA ASN A 138 -15.30 13.81 11.33
C ASN A 138 -14.07 13.62 12.24
N ARG A 139 -13.50 12.41 12.29
CA ARG A 139 -12.31 12.08 13.07
C ARG A 139 -11.11 11.89 12.15
N PHE A 140 -9.94 12.31 12.61
CA PHE A 140 -8.68 11.94 11.99
C PHE A 140 -8.18 10.64 12.60
N ILE A 141 -7.38 9.90 11.84
CA ILE A 141 -6.79 8.68 12.35
C ILE A 141 -5.78 8.99 13.47
N PRO A 142 -5.82 8.26 14.59
CA PRO A 142 -4.80 8.41 15.63
C PRO A 142 -3.42 8.00 15.11
N LEU A 143 -2.37 8.71 15.55
CA LEU A 143 -0.99 8.40 15.15
C LEU A 143 -0.61 6.95 15.48
N SER A 144 -1.06 6.43 16.63
CA SER A 144 -0.83 5.04 17.02
C SER A 144 -1.37 4.04 16.00
N HIS A 145 -2.53 4.32 15.40
CA HIS A 145 -3.13 3.43 14.42
C HIS A 145 -2.34 3.45 13.13
N ILE A 146 -1.88 4.63 12.68
CA ILE A 146 -0.98 4.74 11.53
C ILE A 146 0.23 3.82 11.74
N VAL A 147 0.93 3.98 12.86
CA VAL A 147 2.14 3.21 13.18
C VAL A 147 1.84 1.71 13.23
N ILE A 148 0.75 1.29 13.89
CA ILE A 148 0.36 -0.12 14.00
C ILE A 148 0.13 -0.73 12.61
N PHE A 149 -0.67 -0.07 11.75
CA PHE A 149 -0.95 -0.58 10.41
C PHE A 149 0.31 -0.62 9.53
N THR A 150 1.19 0.39 9.63
CA THR A 150 2.48 0.39 8.92
C THR A 150 3.35 -0.79 9.37
N LEU A 151 3.49 -1.02 10.68
CA LEU A 151 4.29 -2.11 11.23
C LEU A 151 3.72 -3.50 10.89
N LEU A 152 2.38 -3.65 10.92
CA LEU A 152 1.73 -4.88 10.48
C LEU A 152 2.01 -5.16 9.01
N GLY A 153 1.88 -4.15 8.14
CA GLY A 153 2.19 -4.29 6.72
C GLY A 153 3.63 -4.73 6.47
N LEU A 154 4.58 -4.09 7.15
CA LEU A 154 6.00 -4.44 7.12
C LEU A 154 6.25 -5.88 7.63
N GLY A 155 5.62 -6.24 8.75
CA GLY A 155 5.73 -7.58 9.34
C GLY A 155 5.25 -8.68 8.41
N TYR A 156 4.07 -8.52 7.81
CA TYR A 156 3.56 -9.45 6.80
C TYR A 156 4.50 -9.55 5.60
N SER A 157 5.02 -8.42 5.13
CA SER A 157 5.94 -8.37 3.99
C SER A 157 7.22 -9.13 4.26
N ALA A 158 7.84 -8.89 5.42
CA ALA A 158 9.03 -9.60 5.84
C ALA A 158 8.76 -11.11 5.98
N PHE A 159 7.61 -11.49 6.54
CA PHE A 159 7.19 -12.89 6.64
C PHE A 159 7.07 -13.56 5.27
N PHE A 160 6.44 -12.91 4.28
CA PHE A 160 6.29 -13.46 2.93
C PHE A 160 7.61 -13.52 2.16
N ILE A 161 8.47 -12.50 2.29
CA ILE A 161 9.81 -12.53 1.71
C ILE A 161 10.57 -13.75 2.26
N ASN A 162 10.58 -13.92 3.59
CA ASN A 162 11.28 -15.02 4.24
C ASN A 162 10.74 -16.40 3.82
N SER A 163 9.44 -16.51 3.56
CA SER A 163 8.77 -17.78 3.30
C SER A 163 8.77 -18.18 1.82
N LEU A 164 8.68 -17.20 0.90
CA LEU A 164 8.44 -17.45 -0.53
C LEU A 164 9.56 -16.97 -1.45
N CYS A 165 10.42 -16.06 -0.98
CA CYS A 165 11.45 -15.44 -1.80
C CYS A 165 12.85 -15.94 -1.42
N TYR A 166 13.34 -15.54 -0.26
CA TYR A 166 14.67 -15.87 0.25
C TYR A 166 14.71 -15.68 1.77
N PRO A 167 15.55 -16.42 2.51
CA PRO A 167 15.67 -16.24 3.95
C PRO A 167 16.12 -14.82 4.27
N VAL A 168 15.33 -14.09 5.05
CA VAL A 168 15.65 -12.70 5.42
C VAL A 168 16.93 -12.64 6.26
N SER A 169 17.27 -13.72 6.96
CA SER A 169 18.53 -13.87 7.70
C SER A 169 19.77 -13.79 6.81
N GLU A 170 19.70 -14.21 5.55
CA GLU A 170 20.82 -14.11 4.59
C GLU A 170 21.08 -12.67 4.11
N PHE A 171 20.10 -11.78 4.28
CA PHE A 171 20.27 -10.36 3.95
C PHE A 171 20.98 -9.61 5.07
N PHE A 172 20.64 -9.92 6.33
CA PHE A 172 21.28 -9.31 7.50
C PHE A 172 22.68 -9.84 7.79
N SER A 173 23.02 -11.05 7.35
CA SER A 173 24.38 -11.60 7.49
C SER A 173 25.41 -10.97 6.54
N LYS A 174 24.97 -10.16 5.57
CA LYS A 174 25.83 -9.43 4.62
C LYS A 174 26.17 -8.00 5.05
N PHE A 175 25.64 -7.54 6.19
CA PHE A 175 25.91 -6.24 6.79
C PHE A 175 26.60 -6.43 8.15
#